data_AF-A0A933G617-F1
#
_entry.id   AF-A0A933G617-F1
#
_cell.length_a   1.000
_cell.length_b   1.000
_cell.length_c   1.000
_cell.angle_alpha   90.00
_cell.angle_beta   90.00
_cell.angle_gamma   90.00
#
_symmetry.space_group_name_H-M   'P 1'
#
loop_
_entity.id
_entity.type
_entity.pdbx_description
1 polymer ?
#
loop_
_entity_poly.entity_id
_entity_poly.type
_entity_poly.pdbx_seq_one_letter_code
_entity_poly.pdbx_strand_id
1 'polypeptide(L)'
;RIGDEERAKLLADAFANAKADAGRMAAAAGVQLGDLASLSSHTTGPDENFSRYSYAYGSRFYQVMQQARAMMSPESEDREAVGIEPKKITHRVVMMASFRLK
;
A
#
# COMPACT_ATOMS: atom_id res chain seq x y z
N ARG A 1 -1.06 8.72 9.43
CA ARG A 1 -1.77 9.23 8.23
C ARG A 1 -0.90 10.31 7.60
N ILE A 2 -0.59 10.24 6.31
CA ILE A 2 0.14 11.32 5.60
C ILE A 2 -0.67 12.61 5.65
N GLY A 3 0.00 13.75 5.79
CA GLY A 3 -0.64 15.06 5.74
C GLY A 3 -1.20 15.36 4.34
N ASP A 4 -2.19 16.25 4.25
CA ASP A 4 -2.82 16.59 2.96
C ASP A 4 -1.82 17.23 1.99
N GLU A 5 -0.89 18.03 2.50
CA GLU A 5 0.20 18.64 1.73
C GLU A 5 1.16 17.58 1.16
N GLU A 6 1.54 16.61 1.99
CA GLU A 6 2.42 15.51 1.56
C GLU A 6 1.73 14.61 0.54
N ARG A 7 0.44 14.36 0.72
CA ARG A 7 -0.40 13.65 -0.25
C ARG A 7 -0.47 14.39 -1.58
N ALA A 8 -0.67 15.72 -1.55
CA ALA A 8 -0.72 16.54 -2.75
C ALA A 8 0.62 16.50 -3.51
N LYS A 9 1.75 16.56 -2.79
CA LYS A 9 3.09 16.44 -3.37
C LYS A 9 3.30 15.08 -4.04
N LEU A 10 2.97 13.98 -3.36
CA LEU A 10 3.10 12.64 -3.92
C LEU A 10 2.26 12.44 -5.19
N LEU A 11 1.06 13.04 -5.24
CA LEU A 11 0.21 13.01 -6.43
C LEU A 11 0.80 13.84 -7.57
N ALA A 12 1.32 15.03 -7.29
CA ALA A 12 1.97 15.88 -8.29
C ALA A 12 3.18 15.17 -8.91
N ASP A 13 4.02 14.55 -8.07
CA ASP A 13 5.20 13.80 -8.52
C ASP A 13 4.80 12.58 -9.36
N ALA A 14 3.79 11.82 -8.92
CA ALA A 14 3.27 10.68 -9.67
C ALA A 14 2.69 11.09 -11.03
N PHE A 15 1.99 12.23 -11.11
CA PHE A 15 1.46 12.76 -12.37
C PHE A 15 2.58 13.21 -13.32
N ALA A 16 3.58 13.92 -12.79
CA ALA A 16 4.72 14.37 -13.57
C ALA A 16 5.46 13.19 -14.22
N ASN A 17 5.68 12.12 -13.46
CA ASN A 17 6.27 10.88 -13.95
C ASN A 17 5.41 10.23 -15.04
N ALA A 18 4.10 10.09 -14.82
CA ALA A 18 3.18 9.53 -15.80
C ALA A 18 3.15 10.33 -17.12
N LYS A 19 3.20 11.67 -17.02
CA LYS A 19 3.25 12.56 -18.20
C LYS A 19 4.57 12.41 -18.95
N ALA A 20 5.69 12.31 -18.25
CA ALA A 20 7.00 12.10 -18.87
C ALA A 20 7.06 10.75 -19.61
N ASP A 21 6.52 9.69 -19.00
CA ASP A 21 6.42 8.37 -19.63
C ASP A 21 5.55 8.40 -20.89
N ALA A 22 4.36 9.00 -20.81
CA ALA A 22 3.49 9.16 -21.97
C ALA A 22 4.16 9.98 -23.09
N GLY A 23 4.91 11.02 -22.73
CA GLY A 23 5.67 11.82 -23.70
C GLY A 23 6.76 11.02 -24.42
N ARG A 24 7.49 10.17 -23.68
CA ARG A 24 8.48 9.25 -24.28
C ARG A 24 7.84 8.25 -25.23
N MET A 25 6.68 7.69 -24.87
CA MET A 25 5.94 6.76 -25.72
C MET A 25 5.42 7.45 -26.99
N ALA A 26 4.85 8.65 -26.87
CA ALA A 26 4.38 9.42 -28.01
C ALA A 26 5.54 9.75 -28.98
N ALA A 27 6.69 10.21 -28.45
CA ALA A 27 7.87 10.49 -29.25
C ALA A 27 8.40 9.24 -29.98
N ALA A 28 8.42 8.08 -29.30
CA ALA A 28 8.81 6.81 -29.93
C ALA A 28 7.85 6.37 -31.05
N ALA A 29 6.57 6.76 -30.95
CA ALA A 29 5.56 6.52 -31.97
C ALA A 29 5.54 7.59 -33.09
N GLY A 30 6.40 8.62 -33.02
CA GLY A 30 6.47 9.69 -34.02
C GLY A 30 5.30 10.68 -33.96
N VAL A 31 4.56 10.72 -32.86
CA VAL A 31 3.40 11.58 -32.65
C VAL A 31 3.62 12.50 -31.45
N GLN A 32 2.86 13.59 -31.37
CA GLN A 32 2.95 14.52 -30.24
C GLN A 32 1.97 14.12 -29.13
N LEU A 33 2.40 14.30 -27.87
CA LEU A 33 1.51 14.14 -26.73
C LEU A 33 0.51 15.30 -26.69
N GLY A 34 -0.78 14.98 -26.72
CA GLY A 34 -1.88 15.93 -26.67
C GLY A 34 -2.45 16.13 -25.27
N ASP A 35 -3.70 16.60 -25.23
CA ASP A 35 -4.35 17.00 -23.98
C ASP A 35 -4.74 15.80 -23.11
N LEU A 36 -4.83 16.02 -21.80
CA LEU A 36 -5.25 15.00 -20.83
C LEU A 36 -6.72 14.60 -21.10
N ALA A 37 -6.95 13.31 -21.30
CA ALA A 37 -8.27 12.73 -21.54
C ALA A 37 -8.91 12.14 -20.28
N SER A 38 -8.11 11.50 -19.43
CA SER A 38 -8.59 10.87 -18.20
C SER A 38 -7.47 10.81 -17.16
N LEU A 39 -7.85 10.90 -15.89
CA LEU A 39 -6.95 10.81 -14.75
C LEU A 39 -7.62 9.99 -13.65
N SER A 40 -6.95 8.94 -13.19
CA SER A 40 -7.35 8.17 -12.02
C SER A 40 -6.16 7.92 -11.10
N SER A 41 -6.42 7.90 -9.79
CA SER A 41 -5.39 7.64 -8.78
C SER A 41 -5.90 6.62 -7.78
N HIS A 42 -5.03 5.67 -7.44
CA HIS A 42 -5.26 4.70 -6.38
C HIS A 42 -4.12 4.85 -5.38
N THR A 43 -4.44 5.19 -4.14
CA THR A 43 -3.47 5.20 -3.05
C THR A 43 -3.60 3.88 -2.30
N THR A 44 -2.58 3.04 -2.36
CA THR A 44 -2.49 1.82 -1.57
C THR A 44 -1.59 2.11 -0.37
N GLY A 45 -2.21 2.36 0.76
CA GLY A 45 -1.55 2.35 2.07
C GLY A 45 -2.03 1.15 2.87
N PRO A 46 -1.37 0.82 4.01
CA PRO A 46 -1.97 -0.08 4.97
C PRO A 46 -3.26 0.56 5.47
N ASP A 47 -4.39 0.12 4.90
CA ASP A 47 -5.70 0.45 5.43
C ASP A 47 -5.79 -0.22 6.80
N GLU A 48 -5.82 0.59 7.87
CA GLU A 48 -5.99 0.10 9.24
C GLU A 48 -7.23 -0.79 9.35
N ASN A 49 -8.25 -0.63 8.48
CA ASN A 49 -9.43 -1.48 8.48
C ASN A 49 -9.20 -2.89 7.91
N PHE A 50 -8.36 -3.04 6.86
CA PHE A 50 -8.07 -4.36 6.30
C PHE A 50 -7.15 -5.16 7.22
N SER A 51 -6.24 -4.47 7.91
CA SER A 51 -5.37 -5.07 8.93
C SER A 51 -6.18 -5.52 10.15
N ARG A 52 -7.16 -4.73 10.62
CA ARG A 52 -7.98 -5.10 11.79
C ARG A 52 -8.80 -6.38 11.60
N TYR A 53 -9.33 -6.60 10.40
CA TYR A 53 -10.17 -7.77 10.10
C TYR A 53 -9.34 -9.06 9.95
N SER A 54 -8.18 -8.96 9.27
CA SER A 54 -7.26 -10.09 9.12
C SER A 54 -6.57 -10.46 10.44
N TYR A 55 -6.18 -9.46 11.24
CA TYR A 55 -5.52 -9.68 12.54
C TYR A 55 -6.49 -10.23 13.59
N ALA A 56 -7.78 -9.85 13.57
CA ALA A 56 -8.77 -10.37 14.51
C ALA A 56 -9.10 -11.85 14.30
N TYR A 57 -9.13 -12.30 13.04
CA TYR A 57 -9.36 -13.72 12.72
C TYR A 57 -8.12 -14.58 12.97
N GLY A 58 -6.93 -14.07 12.60
CA GLY A 58 -5.67 -14.75 12.87
C GLY A 58 -5.35 -14.86 14.36
N SER A 59 -5.57 -13.78 15.14
CA SER A 59 -5.24 -13.75 16.56
C SER A 59 -6.12 -14.66 17.41
N ARG A 60 -7.43 -14.73 17.10
CA ARG A 60 -8.35 -15.66 17.79
C ARG A 60 -8.00 -17.11 17.51
N PHE A 61 -7.67 -17.45 16.26
CA PHE A 61 -7.27 -18.80 15.91
C PHE A 61 -5.97 -19.20 16.62
N TYR A 62 -5.00 -18.28 16.69
CA TYR A 62 -3.74 -18.49 17.41
C TYR A 62 -3.95 -18.61 18.93
N GLN A 63 -4.83 -17.80 19.53
CA GLN A 63 -5.16 -17.89 20.96
C GLN A 63 -5.84 -19.21 21.31
N VAL A 64 -6.81 -19.65 20.51
CA VAL A 64 -7.50 -20.94 20.71
C VAL A 64 -6.52 -22.10 20.55
N MET A 65 -5.63 -22.04 19.57
CA MET A 65 -4.63 -23.08 19.34
C MET A 65 -3.55 -23.10 20.45
N GLN A 66 -3.17 -21.94 21.00
CA GLN A 66 -2.27 -21.88 22.17
C GLN A 66 -2.94 -22.41 23.44
N GLN A 67 -4.21 -22.07 23.70
CA GLN A 67 -4.94 -22.63 24.83
C GLN A 67 -5.11 -24.15 24.71
N ALA A 68 -5.40 -24.66 23.51
CA ALA A 68 -5.47 -26.09 23.26
C ALA A 68 -4.12 -26.80 23.49
N ARG A 69 -2.99 -26.17 23.13
CA ARG A 69 -1.64 -26.71 23.45
C ARG A 69 -1.30 -26.61 24.93
N ALA A 70 -1.66 -25.51 25.60
CA ALA A 70 -1.45 -25.34 27.04
C ALA A 70 -2.26 -26.36 27.87
N MET A 71 -3.43 -26.78 27.37
CA MET A 71 -4.21 -27.87 27.98
C MET A 71 -3.64 -29.27 27.71
N MET A 72 -2.69 -29.41 26.77
CA MET A 72 -2.09 -30.69 26.38
C MET A 72 -0.64 -30.89 26.84
N SER A 73 0.00 -29.90 27.46
CA SER A 73 1.37 -30.02 27.99
C SER A 73 1.42 -29.56 29.45
N PRO A 74 1.73 -30.45 30.42
CA PRO A 74 2.25 -30.02 31.70
C PRO A 74 3.71 -29.60 31.49
N GLU A 75 4.09 -28.47 32.08
CA GLU A 75 5.45 -27.90 32.11
C GLU A 75 5.99 -27.29 30.80
N SER A 76 5.97 -25.96 30.75
CA SER A 76 7.20 -25.19 30.44
C SER A 76 6.95 -23.71 30.73
N GLU A 77 7.60 -23.25 31.79
CA GLU A 77 7.94 -21.85 32.06
C GLU A 77 8.72 -21.25 30.87
N ASP A 78 8.70 -19.92 30.79
CA ASP A 78 9.56 -19.07 29.95
C ASP A 78 9.34 -19.10 28.43
N ARG A 79 8.32 -18.36 27.99
CA ARG A 79 8.34 -17.70 26.67
C ARG A 79 8.03 -16.22 26.81
N GLU A 80 9.07 -15.47 27.11
CA GLU A 80 9.05 -14.01 27.05
C GLU A 80 8.72 -13.58 25.62
N ALA A 81 7.61 -12.85 25.47
CA ALA A 81 7.13 -12.38 24.18
C ALA A 81 8.00 -11.21 23.70
N VAL A 82 8.93 -11.48 22.76
CA VAL A 82 9.63 -10.44 22.01
C VAL A 82 8.61 -9.63 21.20
N GLY A 83 8.53 -8.34 21.50
CA GLY A 83 7.52 -7.42 21.01
C GLY A 83 7.53 -7.17 19.50
N ILE A 84 6.45 -6.57 19.01
CA ILE A 84 6.26 -6.20 17.61
C ILE A 84 7.06 -4.93 17.34
N GLU A 85 8.23 -5.04 16.70
CA GLU A 85 9.01 -3.88 16.29
C GLU A 85 8.26 -3.09 15.19
N PRO A 86 7.97 -1.78 15.36
CA PRO A 86 7.25 -1.00 14.36
C PRO A 86 8.06 -0.88 13.07
N LYS A 87 7.58 -1.49 11.98
CA LYS A 87 8.21 -1.35 10.66
C LYS A 87 7.84 -0.01 10.02
N LYS A 88 8.74 0.50 9.17
CA LYS A 88 8.52 1.72 8.37
C LYS A 88 7.22 1.59 7.55
N ILE A 89 6.39 2.63 7.59
CA ILE A 89 5.15 2.69 6.81
C ILE A 89 5.50 3.19 5.40
N THR A 90 5.30 2.35 4.39
CA THR A 90 5.45 2.73 2.98
C THR A 90 4.10 3.08 2.39
N HIS A 91 3.98 4.29 1.83
CA HIS A 91 2.81 4.71 1.06
C HIS A 91 3.10 4.57 -0.43
N ARG A 92 2.24 3.84 -1.16
CA ARG A 92 2.34 3.70 -2.61
C ARG A 92 1.19 4.43 -3.27
N VAL A 93 1.53 5.37 -4.15
CA VAL A 93 0.57 6.06 -5.00
C VAL A 93 0.73 5.52 -6.42
N VAL A 94 -0.35 4.98 -6.96
CA VAL A 94 -0.43 4.54 -8.36
C VAL A 94 -1.33 5.50 -9.10
N MET A 95 -0.85 6.01 -10.23
CA MET A 95 -1.58 6.96 -11.06
C MET A 95 -1.67 6.45 -12.49
N MET A 96 -2.86 6.53 -13.07
CA MET A 96 -3.10 6.24 -14.47
C MET A 96 -3.62 7.52 -15.12
N ALA A 97 -2.87 8.02 -16.10
CA ALA A 97 -3.23 9.18 -16.90
C ALA A 97 -3.32 8.75 -18.37
N SER A 98 -4.37 9.17 -19.06
CA SER A 98 -4.56 8.93 -20.49
C SER A 98 -4.52 10.26 -21.21
N PHE A 99 -3.75 10.34 -22.30
CA PHE A 99 -3.57 11.54 -23.11
C PHE A 99 -4.05 11.27 -24.54
N ARG A 100 -4.57 12.31 -25.19
CA ARG A 100 -4.79 12.27 -26.64
C ARG A 100 -3.45 12.37 -27.36
N LEU A 101 -3.40 11.92 -28.61
CA LEU A 101 -2.25 12.09 -29.49
C LEU A 101 -2.55 13.20 -30.52
N LYS A 102 -1.51 13.88 -30.98
CA LYS A 102 -1.54 14.89 -32.03
C LYS A 102 -0.61 14.50 -33.17
#